data_AF-A0A1V9FX11-F1
#
_entry.id   AF-A0A1V9FX11-F1
#
_cell.length_a   1.000
_cell.length_b   1.000
_cell.length_c   1.000
_cell.angle_alpha   90.00
_cell.angle_beta   90.00
_cell.angle_gamma   90.00
#
_symmetry.space_group_name_H-M   'P 1'
#
loop_
_entity.id
_entity.type
_entity.pdbx_description
1 polymer ?
#
loop_
_entity_poly.entity_id
_entity_poly.type
_entity_poly.pdbx_seq_one_letter_code
_entity_poly.pdbx_strand_id
1 'polypeptide(L)'
;MTLLSLHPKNVLEEYFSGYRKNITGDQQTFESPFGKKRIIYADWTASGRAYQPIEKYIQDEILPFAANTHTETTITGSLMSQAYETAKSIIKAHVNANNEDVLIA
;
A
#
# COMPACT_ATOMS: atom_id res chain seq x y z
N MET A 1 -20.34 1.38 32.16
CA MET A 1 -21.44 0.65 31.51
C MET A 1 -21.11 0.57 30.03
N THR A 2 -20.21 -0.35 29.66
CA THR A 2 -19.67 -0.44 28.29
C THR A 2 -20.43 -1.53 27.56
N LEU A 3 -21.44 -1.15 26.77
CA LEU A 3 -21.98 -2.02 25.73
C LEU A 3 -20.94 -2.11 24.63
N LEU A 4 -19.92 -2.96 24.82
CA LEU A 4 -19.22 -3.55 23.70
C LEU A 4 -20.27 -4.39 22.98
N SER A 5 -20.79 -3.82 21.90
CA SER A 5 -21.62 -4.50 20.92
C SER A 5 -20.89 -5.77 20.48
N LEU A 6 -21.23 -6.91 21.10
CA LEU A 6 -20.77 -8.25 20.73
C LEU A 6 -21.54 -8.70 19.48
N HIS A 7 -21.44 -7.94 18.40
CA HIS A 7 -21.83 -8.48 17.11
C HIS A 7 -20.74 -9.48 16.71
N PRO A 8 -21.08 -10.75 16.43
CA PRO A 8 -20.13 -11.66 15.84
C PRO A 8 -19.61 -11.01 14.56
N LYS A 9 -18.29 -10.91 14.43
CA LYS A 9 -17.67 -10.39 13.20
C LYS A 9 -18.24 -11.20 12.05
N ASN A 10 -18.78 -10.52 11.05
CA ASN A 10 -19.24 -11.22 9.87
C ASN A 10 -18.02 -11.87 9.17
N VAL A 11 -18.25 -12.89 8.34
CA VAL A 11 -17.18 -13.64 7.64
C VAL A 11 -16.22 -12.71 6.90
N LEU A 12 -16.72 -11.61 6.32
CA LEU A 12 -15.90 -10.62 5.61
C LEU A 12 -15.05 -9.77 6.57
N GLU A 13 -15.57 -9.37 7.72
CA GLU A 13 -14.83 -8.62 8.73
C GLU A 13 -13.67 -9.44 9.28
N GLU A 14 -13.89 -10.74 9.47
CA GLU A 14 -12.83 -11.66 9.88
C GLU A 14 -11.78 -11.83 8.77
N TYR A 15 -12.22 -12.11 7.54
CA TYR A 15 -11.35 -12.24 6.37
C TYR A 15 -10.47 -11.00 6.16
N PHE A 16 -11.06 -9.80 6.21
CA PHE A 16 -10.34 -8.54 5.99
C PHE A 16 -9.61 -8.00 7.22
N SER A 17 -9.76 -8.63 8.40
CA SER A 17 -9.13 -8.16 9.65
C SER A 17 -7.60 -8.08 9.55
N GLY A 18 -6.99 -9.04 8.85
CA GLY A 18 -5.55 -9.09 8.61
C GLY A 18 -5.03 -7.94 7.76
N TYR A 19 -5.83 -7.49 6.79
CA TYR A 19 -5.51 -6.31 5.99
C TYR A 19 -5.75 -5.03 6.80
N ARG A 20 -6.89 -4.95 7.50
CA ARG A 20 -7.28 -3.75 8.27
C ARG A 20 -6.23 -3.34 9.30
N LYS A 21 -5.66 -4.28 10.04
CA LYS A 21 -4.63 -4.02 11.08
C LYS A 21 -3.32 -3.48 10.51
N ASN A 22 -3.06 -3.71 9.23
CA ASN A 22 -1.82 -3.32 8.53
C ASN A 22 -1.99 -2.01 7.74
N ILE A 23 -3.18 -1.40 7.77
CA ILE A 23 -3.41 -0.08 7.19
C ILE A 23 -2.72 0.96 8.07
N THR A 24 -1.87 1.80 7.47
CA THR A 24 -1.23 2.91 8.18
C THR A 24 -2.27 3.85 8.75
N GLY A 25 -2.17 4.12 10.06
CA GLY A 25 -3.14 4.94 10.79
C GLY A 25 -4.46 4.23 11.10
N ASP A 26 -4.54 2.89 11.07
CA ASP A 26 -5.68 2.20 11.71
C ASP A 26 -5.76 2.60 13.19
N GLN A 27 -6.98 2.77 13.68
CA GLN A 27 -7.28 3.31 15.01
C GLN A 27 -6.71 4.71 15.31
N GLN A 28 -6.15 5.43 14.33
CA GLN A 28 -5.61 6.76 14.56
C GLN A 28 -6.68 7.67 15.15
N THR A 29 -6.28 8.47 16.13
CA THR A 29 -7.13 9.43 16.82
C THR A 29 -6.65 10.86 16.61
N PHE A 30 -7.55 11.81 16.83
CA PHE A 30 -7.23 13.24 16.88
C PHE A 30 -7.94 13.89 18.07
N GLU A 31 -7.40 15.01 18.53
CA GLU A 31 -8.06 15.83 19.56
C GLU A 31 -9.08 16.75 18.91
N SER A 32 -10.26 16.83 19.51
CA SER A 32 -11.33 17.73 19.09
C SER A 32 -11.84 18.54 20.28
N PRO A 33 -12.61 19.63 20.06
CA PRO A 33 -13.28 20.35 21.15
C PRO A 33 -14.20 19.45 22.03
N PHE A 34 -14.59 18.28 21.53
CA PHE A 34 -15.42 17.30 22.23
C PHE A 34 -14.61 16.09 22.74
N GLY A 35 -13.31 16.29 22.95
CA GLY A 35 -12.35 15.28 23.40
C GLY A 35 -11.76 14.45 22.26
N LYS A 36 -10.94 13.46 22.62
CA LYS A 36 -10.28 12.53 21.70
C LYS A 36 -11.29 11.73 20.89
N LYS A 37 -11.15 11.73 19.55
CA LYS A 37 -12.00 10.98 18.62
C LYS A 37 -11.16 10.08 17.72
N ARG A 38 -11.73 8.95 17.30
CA ARG A 38 -11.15 8.08 16.26
C ARG A 38 -11.38 8.71 14.90
N ILE A 39 -10.37 8.68 14.04
CA ILE A 39 -10.51 9.06 12.64
C ILE A 39 -11.31 7.97 11.93
N ILE A 40 -12.45 8.37 11.36
CA ILE A 40 -13.22 7.54 10.44
C ILE A 40 -12.82 7.95 9.04
N TYR A 41 -11.93 7.17 8.43
CA TYR A 41 -11.51 7.41 7.06
C TYR A 41 -12.52 6.77 6.11
N ALA A 42 -13.31 7.60 5.44
CA ALA A 42 -14.37 7.21 4.53
C ALA A 42 -14.10 7.68 3.08
N ASP A 43 -12.85 8.02 2.77
CA ASP A 43 -12.44 8.61 1.49
C ASP A 43 -11.60 7.64 0.63
N TRP A 44 -11.82 6.33 0.83
CA TRP A 44 -11.06 5.24 0.19
C TRP A 44 -11.12 5.25 -1.34
N THR A 45 -12.19 5.80 -1.91
CA THR A 45 -12.38 5.91 -3.35
C THR A 45 -11.56 7.03 -3.96
N ALA A 46 -11.25 8.09 -3.19
CA ALA A 46 -10.41 9.18 -3.67
C ALA A 46 -8.93 8.86 -3.45
N SER A 47 -8.57 8.35 -2.28
CA SER A 47 -7.21 7.94 -1.98
C SER A 47 -7.16 6.77 -1.00
N GLY A 48 -6.28 5.80 -1.27
CA GLY A 48 -5.97 4.74 -0.33
C GLY A 48 -5.01 5.23 0.75
N ARG A 49 -5.07 4.60 1.93
CA ARG A 49 -4.00 4.73 2.92
C ARG A 49 -2.87 3.75 2.60
N ALA A 50 -1.64 4.13 2.96
CA ALA A 50 -0.48 3.25 2.88
C ALA A 50 -0.71 1.92 3.63
N TYR A 51 -0.04 0.88 3.16
CA TYR A 51 -0.16 -0.48 3.69
C TYR A 51 1.19 -0.95 4.22
N GLN A 52 1.29 -1.18 5.53
CA GLN A 52 2.55 -1.39 6.24
C GLN A 52 3.46 -2.46 5.62
N PRO A 53 2.98 -3.64 5.17
CA PRO A 53 3.83 -4.61 4.49
C PRO A 53 4.50 -4.09 3.22
N ILE A 54 3.81 -3.25 2.44
CA ILE A 54 4.37 -2.64 1.22
C ILE A 54 5.41 -1.60 1.59
N GLU A 55 5.09 -0.70 2.53
CA GLU A 55 6.02 0.34 2.98
C GLU A 55 7.30 -0.27 3.56
N LYS A 56 7.16 -1.33 4.38
CA LYS A 56 8.29 -2.05 4.95
C LYS A 56 9.16 -2.68 3.86
N TYR A 57 8.55 -3.31 2.85
CA TYR A 57 9.29 -3.90 1.74
C TYR A 57 10.03 -2.83 0.93
N ILE A 58 9.38 -1.69 0.64
CA ILE A 58 10.02 -0.56 -0.03
C ILE A 58 11.23 -0.09 0.79
N GLN A 59 11.03 0.12 2.09
CA GLN A 59 12.08 0.61 2.99
C GLN A 59 13.26 -0.35 3.11
N ASP A 60 12.99 -1.64 3.28
CA ASP A 60 14.02 -2.63 3.64
C ASP A 60 14.67 -3.27 2.41
N GLU A 61 13.95 -3.43 1.30
CA GLU A 61 14.42 -4.21 0.14
C GLU A 61 14.66 -3.35 -1.10
N ILE A 62 13.93 -2.24 -1.27
CA ILE A 62 14.05 -1.40 -2.47
C ILE A 62 15.00 -0.22 -2.23
N LEU A 63 14.73 0.58 -1.18
CA LEU A 63 15.46 1.81 -0.92
C LEU A 63 16.98 1.62 -0.70
N PRO A 64 17.49 0.52 -0.11
CA PRO A 64 18.94 0.31 -0.01
C PRO A 64 19.66 0.20 -1.36
N PHE A 65 18.93 -0.17 -2.42
CA PHE A 65 19.47 -0.26 -3.78
C PHE A 65 19.04 0.90 -4.68
N ALA A 66 18.39 1.93 -4.14
CA ALA A 66 17.90 3.05 -4.91
C ALA A 66 19.03 3.72 -5.71
N ALA A 67 18.85 3.75 -7.03
CA ALA A 67 19.73 4.38 -7.98
C ALA A 67 18.89 4.79 -9.20
N ASN A 68 19.38 5.76 -9.96
CA ASN A 68 18.75 6.12 -11.22
C ASN A 68 18.72 4.89 -12.14
N THR A 69 17.54 4.63 -12.69
CA THR A 69 17.38 3.70 -13.82
C THR A 69 18.17 4.24 -15.01
N HIS A 70 18.48 3.42 -16.02
CA HIS A 70 19.29 3.79 -17.21
C HIS A 70 20.81 3.69 -17.06
N THR A 71 21.30 3.04 -16.00
CA THR A 71 22.72 2.66 -15.89
C THR A 71 22.82 1.22 -15.42
N GLU A 72 23.56 0.38 -16.15
CA GLU A 72 23.77 -1.05 -15.79
C GLU A 72 25.19 -1.32 -15.28
N THR A 73 25.94 -0.25 -14.96
CA THR A 73 27.36 -0.34 -14.58
C THR A 73 27.55 -0.64 -13.10
N THR A 74 26.53 -0.45 -12.27
CA THR A 74 26.57 -0.71 -10.83
C THR A 74 25.48 -1.69 -10.43
N ILE A 75 25.69 -2.41 -9.32
CA ILE A 75 24.69 -3.34 -8.78
C ILE A 75 23.36 -2.63 -8.55
N THR A 76 23.38 -1.42 -7.99
CA THR A 76 22.18 -0.63 -7.71
C THR A 76 21.47 -0.18 -8.98
N GLY A 77 22.22 0.30 -9.99
CA GLY A 77 21.66 0.74 -11.28
C GLY A 77 21.02 -0.41 -12.06
N SER A 78 21.70 -1.56 -12.13
CA SER A 78 21.17 -2.76 -12.81
C SER A 78 19.94 -3.31 -12.11
N LEU A 79 19.95 -3.38 -10.77
CA LEU A 79 18.83 -3.90 -9.99
C LEU A 79 17.59 -3.01 -10.14
N MET A 80 17.73 -1.69 -10.03
CA MET A 80 16.60 -0.76 -10.21
C MET A 80 16.07 -0.73 -11.64
N SER A 81 16.94 -0.81 -12.64
CA SER A 81 16.50 -0.87 -14.05
C SER A 81 15.70 -2.15 -14.34
N GLN A 82 16.16 -3.31 -13.85
CA GLN A 82 15.43 -4.57 -13.98
C GLN A 82 14.11 -4.58 -13.20
N ALA A 83 14.11 -4.05 -11.97
CA ALA A 83 12.91 -3.95 -11.15
C ALA A 83 11.84 -3.07 -11.83
N TYR A 84 12.25 -1.95 -12.44
CA TYR A 84 11.35 -1.05 -13.16
C TYR A 84 10.71 -1.73 -14.39
N GLU A 85 11.50 -2.39 -15.24
CA GLU A 85 10.95 -3.09 -16.42
C GLU A 85 10.07 -4.29 -16.02
N THR A 86 10.41 -4.98 -14.93
CA THR A 86 9.57 -6.04 -14.36
C THR A 86 8.24 -5.48 -13.86
N ALA A 87 8.25 -4.36 -13.14
CA ALA A 87 7.04 -3.72 -12.65
C ALA A 87 6.11 -3.30 -13.81
N LYS A 88 6.65 -2.72 -14.88
CA LYS A 88 5.88 -2.38 -16.09
C LYS A 88 5.21 -3.60 -16.71
N SER A 89 5.95 -4.70 -16.80
CA SER A 89 5.43 -5.98 -17.35
C SER A 89 4.29 -6.54 -16.49
N ILE A 90 4.46 -6.52 -15.17
CA ILE A 90 3.43 -6.97 -14.21
C ILE A 90 2.17 -6.09 -14.32
N ILE A 91 2.31 -4.76 -14.36
CA ILE A 91 1.18 -3.83 -14.47
C ILE A 91 0.41 -4.09 -15.77
N LYS A 92 1.11 -4.20 -16.91
CA LYS A 92 0.48 -4.51 -18.19
C LYS A 92 -0.31 -5.81 -18.14
N ALA A 93 0.26 -6.87 -17.57
CA ALA A 93 -0.42 -8.16 -17.43
C ALA A 93 -1.68 -8.07 -16.56
N HIS A 94 -1.65 -7.32 -15.45
CA HIS A 94 -2.82 -7.16 -14.56
C HIS A 94 -4.00 -6.43 -15.22
N VAL A 95 -3.75 -5.60 -16.23
CA VAL A 95 -4.79 -4.89 -16.98
C VAL A 95 -5.04 -5.48 -18.37
N ASN A 96 -4.44 -6.64 -18.68
CA ASN A 96 -4.53 -7.31 -19.98
C ASN A 96 -4.11 -6.41 -21.17
N ALA A 97 -3.09 -5.57 -20.94
CA ALA A 97 -2.53 -4.70 -21.97
C ALA A 97 -1.69 -5.48 -22.98
N ASN A 98 -1.70 -5.04 -24.22
CA ASN A 98 -0.93 -5.59 -25.32
C ASN A 98 0.29 -4.68 -25.67
N ASN A 99 0.93 -4.94 -26.81
CA ASN A 99 2.12 -4.22 -27.26
C ASN A 99 1.82 -2.80 -27.78
N GLU A 100 0.59 -2.53 -28.19
CA GLU A 100 0.12 -1.21 -28.64
C GLU A 100 -0.26 -0.32 -27.45
N ASP A 101 -0.53 -0.90 -26.28
CA ASP A 101 -0.82 -0.17 -25.05
C ASP A 101 0.45 0.43 -24.43
N VAL A 102 0.33 1.66 -23.95
CA VAL A 102 1.44 2.42 -23.36
C VAL A 102 1.20 2.64 -21.86
N LEU A 103 2.26 2.44 -21.07
CA LEU A 103 2.28 2.82 -19.67
C LEU A 103 2.80 4.26 -19.57
N ILE A 104 2.01 5.15 -19.00
CA ILE A 104 2.40 6.54 -18.72
C ILE A 104 3.02 6.56 -17.33
N ALA A 105 4.32 6.88 -17.26
CA ALA A 105 5.12 6.95 -16.03
C ALA A 105 5.72 8.35 -15.88
#